data_AF-A0A0X8E328-F1
#
_entry.id   AF-A0A0X8E328-F1
#
_cell.length_a   1.000
_cell.length_b   1.000
_cell.length_c   1.000
_cell.angle_alpha   90.00
_cell.angle_beta   90.00
_cell.angle_gamma   90.00
#
_symmetry.space_group_name_H-M   'P 1'
#
loop_
_entity.id
_entity.type
_entity.pdbx_description
1 polymer ?
#
loop_
_entity_poly.entity_id
_entity_poly.type
_entity_poly.pdbx_seq_one_letter_code
_entity_poly.pdbx_strand_id
1 'polypeptide(L)'
;MSDPNDLPHDSAEPIPAEPAQRTEEFSVAPAESESEADERSAADAPARQSLSADQNIRLMIVVIVGVVALFFAFGLLALFSPTSASVAALAVIATPIASIVAAYYGITLSIQQVRAAQAERALALDRLAAAEQSARESDVWAAQLESALRVAKVKLNAARVPSVDVDRAAGVDADFF
;
A
#
# COMPACT_ATOMS: atom_id res chain seq x y z
N MET A 1 -66.27 6.09 -37.28
CA MET A 1 -65.06 6.89 -37.53
C MET A 1 -63.99 6.28 -36.63
N SER A 2 -63.02 5.61 -37.23
CA SER A 2 -62.01 4.78 -36.55
C SER A 2 -61.03 5.63 -35.76
N ASP A 3 -60.67 5.17 -34.55
CA ASP A 3 -59.43 5.57 -33.89
C ASP A 3 -58.47 4.37 -33.94
N PRO A 4 -57.32 4.48 -34.60
CA PRO A 4 -56.36 3.40 -34.78
C PRO A 4 -55.25 3.45 -33.72
N ASN A 5 -54.78 2.28 -33.28
CA ASN A 5 -53.48 2.06 -32.65
C ASN A 5 -53.30 2.62 -31.22
N ASP A 6 -53.33 1.75 -30.20
CA ASP A 6 -52.13 0.99 -29.81
C ASP A 6 -52.31 0.25 -28.46
N LEU A 7 -51.59 -0.89 -28.36
CA LEU A 7 -51.37 -1.79 -27.23
C LEU A 7 -52.38 -2.95 -27.07
N PRO A 8 -51.91 -4.19 -27.31
CA PRO A 8 -51.45 -5.01 -26.18
C PRO A 8 -50.23 -5.90 -26.51
N HIS A 9 -49.86 -6.78 -25.56
CA HIS A 9 -48.86 -7.87 -25.56
C HIS A 9 -47.60 -7.53 -24.75
N ASP A 10 -47.58 -7.79 -23.43
CA ASP A 10 -47.48 -9.13 -22.80
C ASP A 10 -46.33 -9.96 -23.41
N SER A 11 -45.12 -9.67 -22.95
CA SER A 11 -43.92 -10.48 -23.21
C SER A 11 -43.58 -11.26 -21.96
N ALA A 12 -44.30 -12.36 -21.74
CA ALA A 12 -43.81 -13.48 -20.95
C ALA A 12 -42.84 -14.26 -21.85
N GLU A 13 -41.56 -14.24 -21.51
CA GLU A 13 -40.50 -15.01 -22.16
C GLU A 13 -40.40 -16.39 -21.49
N PRO A 14 -40.70 -17.50 -22.20
CA PRO A 14 -40.39 -18.85 -21.72
C PRO A 14 -39.04 -19.27 -22.30
N ILE A 15 -38.11 -19.69 -21.44
CA ILE A 15 -36.87 -20.39 -21.83
C ILE A 15 -37.15 -21.89 -21.88
N PRO A 16 -36.92 -22.58 -23.01
CA PRO A 16 -36.77 -24.03 -23.00
C PRO A 16 -35.46 -24.53 -23.64
N ALA A 17 -34.89 -25.52 -22.93
CA ALA A 17 -34.21 -26.72 -23.42
C ALA A 17 -32.78 -26.64 -24.02
N GLU A 18 -31.88 -27.22 -23.23
CA GLU A 18 -30.77 -28.12 -23.58
C GLU A 18 -30.83 -28.80 -24.97
N PRO A 19 -29.66 -29.01 -25.60
CA PRO A 19 -29.41 -30.32 -26.21
C PRO A 19 -28.02 -30.90 -25.93
N ALA A 20 -28.04 -32.14 -25.44
CA ALA A 20 -27.39 -33.33 -25.97
C ALA A 20 -25.89 -33.32 -26.36
N GLN A 21 -25.18 -34.21 -25.65
CA GLN A 21 -23.91 -34.88 -25.92
C GLN A 21 -23.60 -35.19 -27.40
N ARG A 22 -22.33 -35.02 -27.79
CA ARG A 22 -21.70 -35.75 -28.91
C ARG A 22 -20.29 -36.21 -28.51
N THR A 23 -20.14 -37.52 -28.44
CA THR A 23 -18.88 -38.26 -28.33
C THR A 23 -18.21 -38.33 -29.70
N GLU A 24 -16.94 -37.93 -29.81
CA GLU A 24 -16.03 -38.48 -30.84
C GLU A 24 -14.68 -38.78 -30.20
N GLU A 25 -14.32 -40.06 -30.23
CA GLU A 25 -12.98 -40.58 -29.98
C GLU A 25 -12.01 -40.07 -31.06
N PHE A 26 -10.85 -39.59 -30.64
CA PHE A 26 -9.66 -39.65 -31.48
C PHE A 26 -8.51 -40.27 -30.69
N SER A 27 -8.16 -41.48 -31.11
CA SER A 27 -6.98 -42.26 -30.75
C SER A 27 -5.71 -41.61 -31.31
N VAL A 28 -4.63 -41.56 -30.51
CA VAL A 28 -3.22 -41.85 -30.85
C VAL A 28 -2.36 -41.50 -29.62
N ALA A 29 -1.71 -42.48 -29.00
CA ALA A 29 -0.44 -42.32 -28.27
C ALA A 29 0.71 -42.52 -29.28
N PRO A 30 1.98 -42.12 -29.05
CA PRO A 30 2.61 -41.67 -27.79
C PRO A 30 3.55 -40.45 -27.95
N ALA A 31 3.80 -39.73 -26.86
CA ALA A 31 5.02 -38.93 -26.73
C ALA A 31 5.38 -38.79 -25.26
N GLU A 32 6.49 -39.40 -24.87
CA GLU A 32 7.24 -39.00 -23.69
C GLU A 32 7.54 -37.51 -23.82
N SER A 33 7.11 -36.74 -22.82
CA SER A 33 7.52 -35.36 -22.64
C SER A 33 7.69 -35.17 -21.14
N GLU A 34 8.95 -35.20 -20.73
CA GLU A 34 9.40 -34.59 -19.49
C GLU A 34 8.84 -33.16 -19.44
N SER A 35 7.98 -32.87 -18.46
CA SER A 35 7.58 -31.51 -18.13
C SER A 35 7.18 -31.47 -16.66
N GLU A 36 8.09 -30.88 -15.88
CA GLU A 36 7.80 -29.88 -14.85
C GLU A 36 6.40 -29.98 -14.21
N ALA A 37 6.34 -30.59 -13.03
CA ALA A 37 5.25 -30.39 -12.10
C ALA A 37 5.71 -30.66 -10.67
N ASP A 38 6.46 -29.72 -10.09
CA ASP A 38 6.41 -29.49 -8.64
C ASP A 38 6.33 -27.98 -8.34
N GLU A 39 5.49 -27.30 -9.13
CA GLU A 39 4.85 -26.06 -8.73
C GLU A 39 3.38 -26.38 -8.42
N ARG A 40 3.07 -26.60 -7.14
CA ARG A 40 1.78 -26.26 -6.53
C ARG A 40 1.82 -26.48 -5.02
N SER A 41 1.31 -25.48 -4.31
CA SER A 41 1.02 -25.43 -2.87
C SER A 41 2.20 -24.92 -2.03
N ALA A 42 2.21 -23.69 -1.50
CA ALA A 42 1.10 -22.98 -0.90
C ALA A 42 1.30 -21.46 -0.99
N ALA A 43 0.56 -20.83 -1.90
CA ALA A 43 0.14 -19.46 -1.75
C ALA A 43 -1.26 -19.49 -1.11
N ASP A 44 -1.36 -19.46 0.23
CA ASP A 44 -2.53 -18.88 0.89
C ASP A 44 -2.29 -18.55 2.39
N ALA A 45 -2.93 -17.46 2.82
CA ALA A 45 -3.23 -16.99 4.17
C ALA A 45 -2.18 -16.20 4.99
N PRO A 46 -2.20 -14.85 4.92
CA PRO A 46 -1.79 -13.99 6.03
C PRO A 46 -3.00 -13.73 6.96
N ALA A 47 -3.36 -14.72 7.79
CA ALA A 47 -4.47 -14.58 8.75
C ALA A 47 -4.20 -15.29 10.08
N ARG A 48 -3.03 -15.08 10.71
CA ARG A 48 -2.70 -15.65 12.04
C ARG A 48 -1.93 -14.70 12.95
N GLN A 49 -2.15 -13.39 12.87
CA GLN A 49 -1.19 -12.43 13.42
C GLN A 49 -1.38 -11.97 14.88
N SER A 50 -2.41 -12.39 15.62
CA SER A 50 -2.59 -11.91 17.01
C SER A 50 -2.43 -12.95 18.13
N LEU A 51 -2.65 -14.24 17.87
CA LEU A 51 -2.38 -15.32 18.85
C LEU A 51 -0.98 -15.95 18.69
N SER A 52 -0.27 -15.58 17.63
CA SER A 52 0.99 -16.19 17.20
C SER A 52 2.22 -15.46 17.72
N ALA A 53 2.11 -14.27 18.32
CA ALA A 53 3.29 -13.51 18.75
C ALA A 53 4.08 -14.22 19.85
N ASP A 54 3.42 -14.72 20.90
CA ASP A 54 4.10 -15.44 22.00
C ASP A 54 4.60 -16.83 21.54
N GLN A 55 3.84 -17.51 20.67
CA GLN A 55 4.25 -18.79 20.11
C GLN A 55 5.41 -18.67 19.11
N ASN A 56 5.43 -17.60 18.30
CA ASN A 56 6.55 -17.27 17.42
C ASN A 56 7.79 -16.87 18.22
N ILE A 57 7.66 -16.14 19.32
CA ILE A 57 8.78 -15.81 20.21
C ILE A 57 9.37 -17.08 20.82
N ARG A 58 8.54 -17.98 21.35
CA ARG A 58 9.00 -19.25 21.92
C ARG A 58 9.68 -20.13 20.87
N LEU A 59 9.11 -20.23 19.67
CA LEU A 59 9.70 -20.98 18.57
C LEU A 59 11.03 -20.35 18.13
N MET A 60 11.11 -19.02 18.03
CA MET A 60 12.33 -18.29 17.72
C MET A 60 13.42 -18.54 18.78
N ILE A 61 13.05 -18.53 20.07
CA ILE A 61 13.98 -18.85 21.16
C ILE A 61 14.48 -20.30 21.05
N VAL A 62 13.59 -21.27 20.77
CA VAL A 62 13.99 -22.68 20.59
C VAL A 62 14.94 -22.84 19.41
N VAL A 63 14.67 -22.17 18.29
CA VAL A 63 15.55 -22.19 17.11
C VAL A 63 16.91 -21.57 17.44
N ILE A 64 16.94 -20.42 18.12
CA ILE A 64 18.19 -19.77 18.55
C ILE A 64 18.98 -20.69 19.48
N VAL A 65 18.34 -21.25 20.51
CA VAL A 65 18.98 -22.18 21.45
C VAL A 65 19.48 -23.42 20.71
N GLY A 66 18.72 -23.95 19.75
CA GLY A 66 19.12 -25.08 18.92
C GLY A 66 20.35 -24.78 18.05
N VAL A 67 20.38 -23.63 17.38
CA VAL A 67 21.53 -23.19 16.57
C VAL A 67 22.76 -22.97 17.45
N VAL A 68 22.60 -22.33 18.62
CA VAL A 68 23.69 -22.12 19.58
C VAL A 68 24.23 -23.46 20.10
N ALA A 69 23.35 -24.37 20.50
CA ALA A 69 23.73 -25.70 20.98
C ALA A 69 24.46 -26.51 19.89
N LEU A 70 23.98 -26.46 18.65
CA LEU A 70 24.62 -27.13 17.52
C LEU A 70 26.01 -26.53 17.24
N PHE A 71 26.14 -25.21 17.32
CA PHE A 71 27.40 -24.51 17.16
C PHE A 71 28.40 -24.88 18.27
N PHE A 72 27.96 -24.95 19.53
CA PHE A 72 28.81 -25.41 20.64
C PHE A 72 29.22 -26.87 20.48
N ALA A 73 28.29 -27.77 20.13
CA ALA A 73 28.60 -29.18 19.90
C ALA A 73 29.63 -29.35 18.77
N PHE A 74 29.49 -28.59 17.69
CA PHE A 74 30.44 -28.60 16.58
C PHE A 74 31.78 -27.95 16.95
N GLY A 75 31.76 -26.85 17.70
CA GLY A 75 32.97 -26.17 18.19
C GLY A 75 33.80 -27.07 19.10
N LEU A 76 33.14 -27.81 20.00
CA LEU A 76 33.79 -28.83 20.82
C LEU A 76 34.34 -29.97 19.94
N LEU A 77 33.56 -30.47 18.96
CA LEU A 77 34.03 -31.51 18.04
C LEU A 77 35.26 -31.06 17.24
N ALA A 78 35.29 -29.84 16.73
CA ALA A 78 36.42 -29.26 16.03
C ALA A 78 37.65 -29.07 16.94
N LEU A 79 37.42 -28.74 18.21
CA LEU A 79 38.49 -28.60 19.21
C LEU A 79 39.12 -29.97 19.59
N PHE A 80 38.32 -31.04 19.62
CA PHE A 80 38.79 -32.39 19.98
C PHE A 80 39.19 -33.27 18.78
N SER A 81 38.76 -32.96 17.56
CA SER A 81 39.09 -33.68 16.33
C SER A 81 39.11 -32.74 15.13
N PRO A 82 40.19 -31.95 14.97
CA PRO A 82 40.32 -31.00 13.86
C PRO A 82 40.67 -31.74 12.56
N THR A 83 39.67 -32.39 11.96
CA THR A 83 39.77 -32.90 10.58
C THR A 83 39.27 -31.80 9.65
N SER A 84 40.12 -31.33 8.72
CA SER A 84 39.78 -30.27 7.76
C SER A 84 38.55 -30.59 6.90
N ALA A 85 38.24 -31.87 6.71
CA ALA A 85 37.05 -32.34 6.03
C ALA A 85 35.74 -31.96 6.75
N SER A 86 35.74 -31.93 8.08
CA SER A 86 34.55 -31.59 8.88
C SER A 86 34.18 -30.12 8.73
N VAL A 87 35.18 -29.23 8.65
CA VAL A 87 34.99 -27.79 8.45
C VAL A 87 34.47 -27.50 7.04
N ALA A 88 35.01 -28.18 6.02
CA ALA A 88 34.53 -28.04 4.64
C ALA A 88 33.08 -28.54 4.47
N ALA A 89 32.72 -29.67 5.09
CA ALA A 89 31.36 -30.18 5.06
C ALA A 89 30.37 -29.22 5.74
N LEU A 90 30.75 -28.58 6.85
CA LEU A 90 29.93 -27.56 7.50
C LEU A 90 29.66 -26.37 6.59
N ALA A 91 30.67 -25.87 5.87
CA ALA A 91 30.50 -24.75 4.96
C ALA A 91 29.45 -25.05 3.87
N VAL A 92 29.45 -26.28 3.32
CA VAL A 92 28.49 -26.70 2.29
C VAL A 92 27.05 -26.73 2.82
N ILE A 93 26.84 -27.12 4.07
CA ILE A 93 25.50 -27.18 4.69
C ILE A 93 25.05 -25.81 5.22
N ALA A 94 25.97 -25.00 5.74
CA ALA A 94 25.66 -23.70 6.31
C ALA A 94 25.34 -22.64 5.25
N THR A 95 25.97 -22.71 4.08
CA THR A 95 25.82 -21.69 3.02
C THR A 95 24.37 -21.54 2.53
N PRO A 96 23.62 -22.62 2.21
CA PRO A 96 22.22 -22.49 1.82
C PRO A 96 21.33 -21.91 2.92
N ILE A 97 21.53 -22.32 4.17
CA ILE A 97 20.75 -21.83 5.32
C ILE A 97 20.98 -20.32 5.50
N ALA A 98 22.23 -19.88 5.47
CA ALA A 98 22.58 -18.47 5.57
C ALA A 98 21.98 -17.65 4.41
N SER A 99 22.00 -18.19 3.19
CA SER A 99 21.40 -17.55 2.01
C SER A 99 19.89 -17.33 2.15
N ILE A 100 19.15 -18.35 2.60
CA ILE A 100 17.70 -18.27 2.81
C ILE A 100 17.37 -17.22 3.87
N VAL A 101 18.12 -17.21 4.99
CA VAL A 101 17.93 -16.22 6.06
C VAL A 101 18.23 -14.82 5.55
N ALA A 102 19.33 -14.62 4.82
CA ALA A 102 19.67 -13.33 4.22
C ALA A 102 18.59 -12.84 3.25
N ALA A 103 18.05 -13.72 2.42
CA ALA A 103 16.95 -13.38 1.50
C ALA A 103 15.67 -13.01 2.26
N TYR A 104 15.28 -13.80 3.27
CA TYR A 104 14.09 -13.56 4.08
C TYR A 104 14.15 -12.20 4.79
N TYR A 105 15.26 -11.91 5.47
CA TYR A 105 15.44 -10.64 6.15
C TYR A 105 15.64 -9.47 5.17
N GLY A 106 16.32 -9.70 4.05
CA GLY A 106 16.49 -8.69 2.99
C GLY A 106 15.16 -8.23 2.39
N ILE A 107 14.27 -9.18 2.07
CA ILE A 107 12.93 -8.89 1.54
C ILE A 107 12.05 -8.24 2.62
N THR A 108 12.12 -8.73 3.86
CA THR A 108 11.32 -8.16 4.94
C THR A 108 11.72 -6.71 5.21
N LEU A 109 13.03 -6.41 5.20
CA LEU A 109 13.54 -5.06 5.39
C LEU A 109 13.14 -4.15 4.22
N SER A 110 13.19 -4.63 2.98
CA SER A 110 12.79 -3.81 1.82
C SER A 110 11.30 -3.45 1.86
N ILE A 111 10.43 -4.37 2.27
CA ILE A 111 9.00 -4.07 2.46
C ILE A 111 8.80 -3.02 3.55
N GLN A 112 9.53 -3.12 4.66
CA GLN A 112 9.45 -2.12 5.73
C GLN A 112 9.92 -0.74 5.27
N GLN A 113 11.00 -0.69 4.48
CA GLN A 113 11.49 0.57 3.89
C GLN A 113 10.47 1.21 2.95
N VAL A 114 9.81 0.43 2.09
CA VAL A 114 8.76 0.95 1.20
C VAL A 114 7.57 1.48 2.00
N ARG A 115 7.15 0.75 3.04
CA ARG A 115 6.05 1.19 3.93
C ARG A 115 6.41 2.48 4.68
N ALA A 116 7.63 2.59 5.19
CA ALA A 116 8.10 3.80 5.84
C ALA A 116 8.12 4.99 4.86
N ALA A 117 8.65 4.79 3.65
CA ALA A 117 8.68 5.81 2.62
C ALA A 117 7.25 6.24 2.18
N GLN A 118 6.30 5.31 2.14
CA GLN A 118 4.89 5.64 1.86
C GLN A 118 4.26 6.46 2.99
N ALA A 119 4.52 6.11 4.24
CA ALA A 119 4.01 6.84 5.40
C ALA A 119 4.55 8.29 5.43
N GLU A 120 5.84 8.47 5.14
CA GLU A 120 6.46 9.79 5.06
C GLU A 120 5.85 10.64 3.92
N ARG A 121 5.61 10.02 2.75
CA ARG A 121 4.93 10.70 1.63
C ARG A 121 3.51 11.11 1.98
N ALA A 122 2.75 10.26 2.65
CA ALA A 122 1.38 10.57 3.07
C ALA A 122 1.36 11.77 4.03
N LEU A 123 2.30 11.83 4.98
CA LEU A 123 2.45 12.97 5.90
C LEU A 123 2.82 14.26 5.14
N ALA A 124 3.69 14.18 4.14
CA ALA A 124 4.05 15.34 3.32
C ALA A 124 2.85 15.88 2.53
N LEU A 125 2.02 14.99 1.98
CA LEU A 125 0.79 15.37 1.28
C LEU A 125 -0.23 16.01 2.23
N ASP A 126 -0.37 15.49 3.45
CA ASP A 126 -1.25 16.07 4.47
C ASP A 126 -0.83 17.49 4.85
N ARG A 127 0.49 17.71 5.04
CA ARG A 127 1.04 19.06 5.29
C ARG A 127 0.79 20.01 4.12
N LEU A 128 0.90 19.52 2.88
CA LEU A 128 0.66 20.34 1.69
C LEU A 128 -0.82 20.68 1.56
N ALA A 129 -1.72 19.72 1.79
CA ALA A 129 -3.16 19.96 1.82
C ALA A 129 -3.57 20.96 2.91
N ALA A 130 -2.97 20.85 4.12
CA ALA A 130 -3.20 21.81 5.20
C ALA A 130 -2.71 23.22 4.83
N ALA A 131 -1.57 23.34 4.14
CA ALA A 131 -1.06 24.61 3.65
C ALA A 131 -1.95 25.22 2.56
N GLU A 132 -2.43 24.41 1.61
CA GLU A 132 -3.37 24.86 0.57
C GLU A 132 -4.70 25.34 1.18
N GLN A 133 -5.24 24.60 2.14
CA GLN A 133 -6.44 24.98 2.88
C GLN A 133 -6.23 26.33 3.60
N SER A 134 -5.11 26.48 4.32
CA SER A 134 -4.77 27.72 5.02
C SER A 134 -4.58 28.90 4.05
N ALA A 135 -4.04 28.67 2.85
CA ALA A 135 -3.90 29.70 1.83
C ALA A 135 -5.27 30.16 1.31
N ARG A 136 -6.17 29.22 0.97
CA ARG A 136 -7.53 29.53 0.53
C ARG A 136 -8.31 30.29 1.59
N GLU A 137 -8.18 29.89 2.85
CA GLU A 137 -8.80 30.60 3.97
C GLU A 137 -8.25 32.02 4.05
N SER A 138 -6.93 32.20 3.98
CA SER A 138 -6.28 33.52 4.01
C SER A 138 -6.79 34.44 2.88
N ASP A 139 -7.00 33.91 1.67
CA ASP A 139 -7.54 34.68 0.54
C ASP A 139 -8.98 35.15 0.80
N VAL A 140 -9.81 34.30 1.43
CA VAL A 140 -11.19 34.66 1.82
C VAL A 140 -11.18 35.75 2.90
N TRP A 141 -10.29 35.64 3.90
CA TRP A 141 -10.13 36.68 4.92
C TRP A 141 -9.64 38.00 4.31
N ALA A 142 -8.70 37.94 3.37
CA ALA A 142 -8.18 39.12 2.68
C ALA A 142 -9.30 39.83 1.89
N ALA A 143 -10.11 39.09 1.12
CA ALA A 143 -11.24 39.66 0.39
C ALA A 143 -12.29 40.30 1.32
N GLN A 144 -12.52 39.71 2.50
CA GLN A 144 -13.44 40.26 3.48
C GLN A 144 -12.90 41.57 4.09
N LEU A 145 -11.61 41.62 4.43
CA LEU A 145 -10.96 42.83 4.93
C LEU A 145 -10.95 43.94 3.90
N GLU A 146 -10.72 43.61 2.63
CA GLU A 146 -10.79 44.56 1.53
C GLU A 146 -12.20 45.14 1.35
N SER A 147 -13.23 44.30 1.38
CA SER A 147 -14.63 44.75 1.34
C SER A 147 -14.98 45.65 2.54
N ALA A 148 -14.56 45.27 3.75
CA ALA A 148 -14.76 46.07 4.95
C ALA A 148 -14.04 47.43 4.86
N LEU A 149 -12.83 47.46 4.30
CA LEU A 149 -12.06 48.68 4.07
C LEU A 149 -12.75 49.60 3.07
N ARG A 150 -13.25 49.07 1.94
CA ARG A 150 -14.06 49.83 0.96
C ARG A 150 -15.27 50.49 1.63
N VAL A 151 -16.02 49.73 2.43
CA VAL A 151 -17.20 50.25 3.15
C VAL A 151 -16.82 51.32 4.18
N ALA A 152 -15.73 51.11 4.94
CA ALA A 152 -15.24 52.09 5.91
C ALA A 152 -14.83 53.41 5.23
N LYS A 153 -14.15 53.34 4.07
CA LYS A 153 -13.75 54.51 3.27
C LYS A 153 -14.95 55.29 2.76
N VAL A 154 -16.00 54.62 2.28
CA VAL A 154 -17.27 55.27 1.87
C VAL A 154 -17.91 56.01 3.04
N LYS A 155 -17.94 55.41 4.24
CA LYS A 155 -18.50 56.06 5.45
C LYS A 155 -17.68 57.28 5.88
N LEU A 156 -16.35 57.18 5.83
CA LEU A 156 -15.45 58.28 6.20
C LEU A 156 -15.61 59.47 5.24
N ASN A 157 -15.73 59.19 3.95
CA ASN A 157 -15.99 60.20 2.92
C ASN A 157 -17.36 60.88 3.13
N ALA A 158 -18.40 60.10 3.43
CA ALA A 158 -19.72 60.65 3.79
C ALA A 158 -19.67 61.58 5.02
N ALA A 159 -18.77 61.30 5.98
CA ALA A 159 -18.51 62.14 7.15
C ALA A 159 -17.56 63.32 6.87
N ARG A 160 -17.04 63.49 5.64
CA ARG A 160 -16.02 64.47 5.24
C ARG A 160 -14.72 64.42 6.06
N VAL A 161 -14.37 63.24 6.57
CA VAL A 161 -13.10 63.03 7.27
C VAL A 161 -12.05 62.53 6.25
N PRO A 162 -10.81 63.06 6.25
CA PRO A 162 -9.78 62.65 5.29
C PRO A 162 -9.36 61.18 5.48
N SER A 163 -9.27 60.42 4.38
CA SER A 163 -8.92 58.97 4.38
C SER A 163 -7.44 58.67 4.16
N VAL A 164 -6.58 59.69 4.08
CA VAL A 164 -5.17 59.56 3.66
C VAL A 164 -4.37 58.66 4.61
N ASP A 165 -4.65 58.73 5.91
CA ASP A 165 -3.98 57.89 6.92
C ASP A 165 -4.44 56.44 6.86
N VAL A 166 -5.67 56.19 6.41
CA VAL A 166 -6.23 54.84 6.22
C VAL A 166 -5.58 54.17 5.00
N ASP A 167 -5.43 54.91 3.90
CA ASP A 167 -4.74 54.41 2.70
C ASP A 167 -3.27 54.08 2.99
N ARG A 168 -2.59 54.94 3.76
CA ARG A 168 -1.20 54.69 4.21
C ARG A 168 -1.08 53.49 5.16
N ALA A 169 -2.02 53.31 6.08
CA ALA A 169 -2.00 52.20 7.04
C ALA A 169 -2.35 50.85 6.39
N ALA A 170 -3.21 50.86 5.37
CA ALA A 170 -3.56 49.65 4.62
C ALA A 170 -2.49 49.24 3.60
N GLY A 171 -1.53 50.12 3.29
CA GLY A 171 -0.47 49.85 2.31
C GLY A 171 -0.99 49.70 0.88
N VAL A 172 -2.16 50.28 0.59
CA VAL A 172 -2.86 50.18 -0.68
C VAL A 172 -2.68 51.49 -1.45
N ASP A 173 -2.36 51.42 -2.75
CA ASP A 173 -2.22 52.61 -3.60
C ASP A 173 -3.56 53.39 -3.68
N ALA A 174 -3.46 54.71 -3.86
CA ALA A 174 -4.62 55.62 -3.84
C ALA A 174 -5.68 55.29 -4.91
N ASP A 175 -5.28 54.64 -6.01
CA ASP A 175 -6.12 54.30 -7.17
C ASP A 175 -6.66 52.85 -7.16
N PHE A 176 -6.46 52.08 -6.09
CA PHE A 176 -6.84 50.66 -6.03
C PHE A 176 -8.36 50.40 -5.97
N PHE A 177 -9.17 51.41 -5.62
CA PHE A 177 -10.62 51.27 -5.37
C PHE A 177 -11.50 52.04 -6.36
#